data_AF-A0A7C5MX24-F1
#
_entry.id   AF-A0A7C5MX24-F1
#
_cell.length_a   1.000
_cell.length_b   1.000
_cell.length_c   1.000
_cell.angle_alpha   90.00
_cell.angle_beta   90.00
_cell.angle_gamma   90.00
#
_symmetry.space_group_name_H-M   'P 1'
#
loop_
_entity.id
_entity.type
_entity.pdbx_description
1 polymer ?
#
loop_
_entity_poly.entity_id
_entity_poly.type
_entity_poly.pdbx_seq_one_letter_code
_entity_poly.pdbx_strand_id
1 'polypeptide(L)'
;MAKRSRRRKANVVDPERVLRGAIELDVRGLLDLIHDINPTERGLPRAEEERRYVLKSRLQSKLIRDFDAELEVESDDTQRVVAIRHRYGGGDGCHAILDELDDDVRAALRRRFDEHAAPSAAEPSPTREAPAAPPEPSSPPRDAASLDALLHAAEAHLEAYAYDEAREALEAAFDVSRGATAAAIPLLELLVELLGVDADVVALEPRLSRDAAKSPEVGGLMALATARAGDAAEAERWLRGVDDDIRRVEVHAALADRALTKGDLAAATTALNVVRALDPASPHVLRIERAIAEREQRERAPLEAQLAELDHDPDQARRLAEQIVARWPDSGVARRTLRRLDDQARADRLAALLQSADDAERDGALDRALEQLCAARSLCKDPTDRDALDRRVDALRARLDEEADTAAVNAATAA
;
A
#
# COMPACT_ATOMS: atom_id res chain seq x y z
N MET A 1 15.22 0.50 -35.18
CA MET A 1 15.42 -0.91 -34.78
C MET A 1 16.51 -1.00 -33.72
N ALA A 2 16.27 -1.83 -32.69
CA ALA A 2 17.20 -2.28 -31.64
C ALA A 2 17.75 -1.24 -30.63
N LYS A 3 17.06 -1.14 -29.47
CA LYS A 3 17.58 -1.28 -28.07
C LYS A 3 16.90 -0.29 -27.12
N ARG A 4 16.10 -0.82 -26.18
CA ARG A 4 16.25 -0.65 -24.71
C ARG A 4 15.08 -1.29 -23.95
N SER A 5 14.95 -2.60 -24.11
CA SER A 5 14.29 -3.48 -23.12
C SER A 5 15.38 -4.00 -22.18
N ARG A 6 15.56 -3.36 -21.02
CA ARG A 6 16.31 -3.89 -19.87
C ARG A 6 16.18 -2.93 -18.69
N ARG A 7 15.19 -3.18 -17.82
CA ARG A 7 15.32 -3.21 -16.34
C ARG A 7 13.95 -3.31 -15.65
N ARG A 8 13.49 -4.56 -15.51
CA ARG A 8 12.84 -5.16 -14.33
C ARG A 8 12.76 -6.67 -14.58
N LYS A 9 13.93 -7.31 -14.71
CA LYS A 9 14.06 -8.75 -14.46
C LYS A 9 14.40 -8.88 -12.99
N ALA A 10 13.37 -8.80 -12.13
CA ALA A 10 13.47 -9.39 -10.81
C ALA A 10 13.56 -10.92 -11.02
N ASN A 11 14.42 -11.58 -10.26
CA ASN A 11 14.67 -13.01 -10.36
C ASN A 11 13.36 -13.78 -10.14
N VAL A 12 12.74 -14.27 -11.22
CA VAL A 12 11.74 -15.33 -11.11
C VAL A 12 12.52 -16.59 -10.75
N VAL A 13 12.48 -16.96 -9.48
CA VAL A 13 13.10 -18.20 -9.00
C VAL A 13 12.36 -19.36 -9.64
N ASP A 14 13.09 -20.24 -10.32
CA ASP A 14 12.52 -21.40 -11.01
C ASP A 14 12.15 -22.49 -9.99
N PRO A 15 10.85 -22.83 -9.84
CA PRO A 15 10.39 -23.83 -8.87
C PRO A 15 11.06 -25.20 -9.05
N GLU A 16 11.32 -25.60 -10.29
CA GLU A 16 11.93 -26.89 -10.60
C GLU A 16 13.43 -26.94 -10.24
N ARG A 17 14.09 -25.78 -10.15
CA ARG A 17 15.47 -25.69 -9.66
C ARG A 17 15.54 -25.77 -8.14
N VAL A 18 14.57 -25.18 -7.45
CA VAL A 18 14.43 -25.30 -5.97
C VAL A 18 14.12 -26.74 -5.58
N LEU A 19 13.17 -27.40 -6.26
CA LEU A 19 12.82 -28.80 -5.99
C LEU A 19 13.98 -29.78 -6.24
N ARG A 20 14.90 -29.46 -7.15
CA ARG A 20 16.12 -30.24 -7.41
C ARG A 20 17.30 -29.89 -6.49
N GLY A 21 17.12 -28.95 -5.56
CA GLY A 21 18.18 -28.48 -4.67
C GLY A 21 19.27 -27.63 -5.36
N ALA A 22 19.01 -27.13 -6.59
CA ALA A 22 19.96 -26.26 -7.30
C ALA A 22 19.91 -24.80 -6.82
N ILE A 23 18.90 -24.46 -6.00
CA ILE A 23 18.71 -23.17 -5.32
C ILE A 23 18.16 -23.52 -3.94
N GLU A 24 18.86 -23.08 -2.89
CA GLU A 24 18.37 -23.15 -1.51
C GLU A 24 17.61 -21.86 -1.18
N LEU A 25 16.43 -22.00 -0.59
CA LEU A 25 15.61 -20.91 -0.08
C LEU A 25 15.43 -21.12 1.41
N ASP A 26 15.30 -20.02 2.16
CA ASP A 26 14.84 -20.07 3.53
C ASP A 26 13.32 -20.31 3.60
N VAL A 27 12.79 -20.54 4.81
CA VAL A 27 11.36 -20.82 5.04
C VAL A 27 10.46 -19.78 4.37
N ARG A 28 10.81 -18.49 4.52
CA ARG A 28 10.04 -17.37 3.96
C ARG A 28 10.08 -17.35 2.44
N GLY A 29 11.27 -17.48 1.84
CA GLY A 29 11.40 -17.52 0.38
C GLY A 29 10.68 -18.72 -0.25
N LEU A 30 10.56 -19.84 0.48
CA LEU A 30 9.80 -21.00 0.01
C LEU A 30 8.28 -20.80 0.13
N LEU A 31 7.80 -20.13 1.19
CA LEU A 31 6.39 -19.74 1.35
C LEU A 31 5.97 -18.73 0.27
N ASP A 32 6.76 -17.69 0.04
CA ASP A 32 6.54 -16.69 -1.03
C ASP A 32 6.43 -17.37 -2.41
N LEU A 33 7.33 -18.32 -2.70
CA LEU A 33 7.32 -19.08 -3.95
C LEU A 33 6.07 -19.95 -4.10
N ILE A 34 5.59 -20.57 -3.01
CA ILE A 34 4.35 -21.35 -2.98
C ILE A 34 3.12 -20.46 -3.27
N HIS A 35 3.08 -19.26 -2.70
CA HIS A 35 2.01 -18.27 -2.99
C HIS A 35 2.06 -17.78 -4.44
N ASP A 36 3.25 -17.51 -4.97
CA ASP A 36 3.45 -17.05 -6.34
C ASP A 36 2.97 -18.07 -7.40
N ILE A 37 3.13 -19.36 -7.12
CA ILE A 37 2.71 -20.46 -8.01
C ILE A 37 1.22 -20.78 -7.89
N ASN A 38 0.56 -20.37 -6.81
CA ASN A 38 -0.84 -20.68 -6.54
C ASN A 38 -1.74 -20.26 -7.72
N PRO A 39 -2.43 -21.21 -8.39
CA PRO A 39 -3.15 -20.92 -9.63
C PRO A 39 -4.53 -20.27 -9.43
N THR A 40 -5.05 -20.19 -8.20
CA THR A 40 -6.37 -19.62 -7.89
C THR A 40 -6.54 -18.20 -8.46
N GLU A 41 -7.70 -17.91 -9.07
CA GLU A 41 -8.09 -16.61 -9.64
C GLU A 41 -7.34 -16.12 -10.89
N ARG A 42 -6.51 -16.96 -11.53
CA ARG A 42 -5.64 -16.51 -12.64
C ARG A 42 -6.15 -16.80 -14.06
N GLY A 43 -7.30 -17.44 -14.22
CA GLY A 43 -7.91 -17.71 -15.54
C GLY A 43 -6.99 -18.49 -16.50
N LEU A 44 -6.17 -19.40 -15.94
CA LEU A 44 -5.17 -20.15 -16.71
C LEU A 44 -5.80 -21.31 -17.50
N PRO A 45 -5.16 -21.74 -18.61
CA PRO A 45 -5.54 -22.98 -19.26
C PRO A 45 -5.41 -24.18 -18.31
N ARG A 46 -6.39 -25.10 -18.34
CA ARG A 46 -6.47 -26.26 -17.44
C ARG A 46 -5.16 -27.04 -17.29
N ALA A 47 -4.41 -27.26 -18.39
CA ALA A 47 -3.14 -27.98 -18.35
C ALA A 47 -2.03 -27.25 -17.56
N GLU A 48 -2.04 -25.92 -17.58
CA GLU A 48 -1.07 -25.10 -16.84
C GLU A 48 -1.49 -24.98 -15.35
N GLU A 49 -2.79 -24.92 -15.09
CA GLU A 49 -3.34 -24.98 -13.73
C GLU A 49 -2.99 -26.31 -13.04
N GLU A 50 -3.24 -27.44 -13.69
CA GLU A 50 -2.88 -28.78 -13.20
C GLU A 50 -1.36 -28.87 -12.92
N ARG A 51 -0.51 -28.36 -13.83
CA ARG A 51 0.95 -28.33 -13.62
C ARG A 51 1.34 -27.51 -12.39
N ARG A 52 0.70 -26.36 -12.16
CA ARG A 52 1.01 -25.49 -11.02
C ARG A 52 0.55 -26.08 -9.70
N TYR A 53 -0.58 -26.78 -9.67
CA TYR A 53 -1.01 -27.53 -8.48
C TYR A 53 0.00 -28.62 -8.10
N VAL A 54 0.51 -29.37 -9.08
CA VAL A 54 1.57 -30.37 -8.84
C VAL A 54 2.85 -29.73 -8.31
N LEU A 55 3.29 -28.60 -8.88
CA LEU A 55 4.47 -27.89 -8.40
C LEU A 55 4.28 -27.36 -6.97
N LYS A 56 3.09 -26.86 -6.66
CA LYS A 56 2.71 -26.36 -5.34
C LYS A 56 2.79 -27.47 -4.29
N SER A 57 2.17 -28.64 -4.52
CA SER A 57 2.17 -29.73 -3.52
C SER A 57 3.59 -30.27 -3.25
N ARG A 58 4.44 -30.33 -4.29
CA ARG A 58 5.84 -30.73 -4.16
C ARG A 58 6.68 -29.73 -3.37
N LEU A 59 6.44 -28.43 -3.56
CA LEU A 59 7.11 -27.39 -2.78
C LEU A 59 6.64 -27.39 -1.33
N GLN A 60 5.36 -27.65 -1.07
CA GLN A 60 4.83 -27.80 0.28
C GLN A 60 5.42 -29.03 0.98
N SER A 61 5.59 -30.14 0.26
CA SER A 61 6.28 -31.33 0.77
C SER A 61 7.75 -31.05 1.11
N LYS A 62 8.45 -30.27 0.26
CA LYS A 62 9.82 -29.82 0.54
C LYS A 62 9.88 -28.90 1.76
N LEU A 63 8.95 -27.96 1.89
CA LEU A 63 8.85 -27.05 3.03
C LEU A 63 8.73 -27.82 4.35
N ILE A 64 7.80 -28.78 4.42
CA ILE A 64 7.62 -29.61 5.61
C ILE A 64 8.87 -30.44 5.89
N ARG A 65 9.45 -31.07 4.87
CA ARG A 65 10.62 -31.94 5.02
C ARG A 65 11.86 -31.21 5.54
N ASP A 66 12.13 -30.02 5.01
CA ASP A 66 13.36 -29.30 5.29
C ASP A 66 13.26 -28.43 6.55
N PHE A 67 12.05 -28.02 6.93
CA PHE A 67 11.82 -27.02 7.99
C PHE A 67 10.79 -27.43 9.05
N ASP A 68 10.48 -28.72 9.23
CA ASP A 68 9.46 -29.22 10.19
C ASP A 68 9.57 -28.59 11.60
N ALA A 69 10.79 -28.39 12.10
CA ALA A 69 11.02 -27.81 13.42
C ALA A 69 10.60 -26.33 13.55
N GLU A 70 10.60 -25.59 12.44
CA GLU A 70 10.23 -24.17 12.35
C GLU A 70 8.76 -23.97 11.98
N LEU A 71 8.04 -25.07 11.72
CA LEU A 71 6.65 -25.05 11.29
C LEU A 71 5.70 -25.51 12.40
N GLU A 72 4.50 -24.99 12.30
CA GLU A 72 3.31 -25.44 13.00
C GLU A 72 2.35 -25.99 11.93
N VAL A 73 1.99 -27.27 12.08
CA VAL A 73 1.13 -27.96 11.13
C VAL A 73 -0.10 -28.46 11.88
N GLU A 74 -1.25 -27.89 11.52
CA GLU A 74 -2.55 -28.20 12.11
C GLU A 74 -3.40 -28.92 11.06
N SER A 75 -4.12 -29.97 11.46
CA SER A 75 -5.12 -30.62 10.62
C SER A 75 -6.51 -30.12 10.94
N ASP A 76 -7.35 -30.00 9.92
CA ASP A 76 -8.79 -29.89 10.09
C ASP A 76 -9.41 -31.21 10.62
N ASP A 77 -10.64 -31.17 11.14
CA ASP A 77 -11.36 -32.31 11.74
C ASP A 77 -11.50 -33.52 10.78
N THR A 78 -11.49 -33.24 9.47
CA THR A 78 -11.55 -34.26 8.41
C THR A 78 -10.19 -34.85 8.03
N GLN A 79 -9.10 -34.34 8.60
CA GLN A 79 -7.68 -34.66 8.30
C GLN A 79 -7.30 -34.58 6.82
N ARG A 80 -8.12 -33.91 5.99
CA ARG A 80 -7.92 -33.86 4.54
C ARG A 80 -7.05 -32.69 4.09
N VAL A 81 -7.13 -31.57 4.81
CA VAL A 81 -6.37 -30.35 4.55
C VAL A 81 -5.57 -30.02 5.80
N VAL A 82 -4.30 -29.67 5.61
CA VAL A 82 -3.41 -29.22 6.68
C VAL A 82 -3.04 -27.75 6.47
N ALA A 83 -3.15 -26.96 7.54
CA ALA A 83 -2.64 -25.60 7.59
C ALA A 83 -1.17 -25.65 8.04
N ILE A 84 -0.29 -25.06 7.24
CA ILE A 84 1.15 -24.99 7.52
C ILE A 84 1.46 -23.52 7.83
N ARG A 85 1.91 -23.24 9.05
CA ARG A 85 2.28 -21.91 9.53
C ARG A 85 3.72 -21.88 10.00
N HIS A 86 4.36 -20.72 9.89
CA HIS A 86 5.70 -20.52 10.44
C HIS A 86 5.63 -20.11 11.93
N ARG A 87 6.29 -20.88 12.80
CA ARG A 87 6.18 -20.75 14.27
C ARG A 87 6.63 -19.41 14.83
N TYR A 88 7.60 -18.75 14.18
CA TYR A 88 8.25 -17.53 14.67
C TYR A 88 7.87 -16.26 13.89
N GLY A 89 6.88 -16.33 13.00
CA GLY A 89 6.39 -15.18 12.23
C GLY A 89 4.88 -15.24 12.06
N GLY A 90 4.16 -14.30 12.65
CA GLY A 90 2.70 -14.34 12.77
C GLY A 90 1.91 -14.02 11.50
N GLY A 91 2.17 -14.67 10.36
CA GLY A 91 1.39 -14.37 9.16
C GLY A 91 1.49 -15.27 7.93
N ASP A 92 2.57 -16.01 7.72
CA ASP A 92 2.71 -16.71 6.43
C ASP A 92 2.27 -18.16 6.51
N GLY A 93 0.98 -18.37 6.24
CA GLY A 93 0.33 -19.68 6.18
C GLY A 93 0.13 -20.18 4.73
N CYS A 94 0.22 -21.49 4.53
CA CYS A 94 -0.30 -22.13 3.32
C CYS A 94 -1.08 -23.40 3.65
N HIS A 95 -2.07 -23.73 2.82
CA HIS A 95 -2.88 -24.94 2.97
C HIS A 95 -2.41 -26.00 1.97
N ALA A 96 -2.23 -27.23 2.45
CA ALA A 96 -1.91 -28.38 1.63
C ALA A 96 -2.96 -29.48 1.80
N ILE A 97 -3.27 -30.18 0.71
CA ILE A 97 -4.12 -31.37 0.76
C ILE A 97 -3.23 -32.55 1.15
N LEU A 98 -3.55 -33.22 2.26
CA LEU A 98 -2.70 -34.27 2.85
C LEU A 98 -2.40 -35.41 1.85
N ASP A 99 -3.40 -35.79 1.05
CA ASP A 99 -3.29 -36.85 0.04
C ASP A 99 -2.49 -36.44 -1.21
N GLU A 100 -2.18 -35.15 -1.38
CA GLU A 100 -1.38 -34.62 -2.50
C GLU A 100 0.09 -34.37 -2.12
N LEU A 101 0.43 -34.48 -0.84
CA LEU A 101 1.82 -34.41 -0.35
C LEU A 101 2.61 -35.68 -0.72
N ASP A 102 3.94 -35.58 -0.76
CA ASP A 102 4.81 -36.74 -0.97
C ASP A 102 4.54 -37.81 0.12
N ASP A 103 4.64 -39.10 -0.25
CA ASP A 103 4.23 -40.22 0.62
C ASP A 103 4.97 -40.25 1.97
N ASP A 104 6.25 -39.85 2.00
CA ASP A 104 7.06 -39.77 3.22
C ASP A 104 6.57 -38.68 4.17
N VAL A 105 6.27 -37.49 3.62
CA VAL A 105 5.75 -36.35 4.36
C VAL A 105 4.35 -36.65 4.88
N ARG A 106 3.49 -37.23 4.05
CA ARG A 106 2.13 -37.64 4.42
C ARG A 106 2.15 -38.66 5.57
N ALA A 107 3.01 -39.67 5.49
CA ALA A 107 3.13 -40.69 6.52
C ALA A 107 3.64 -40.12 7.85
N ALA A 108 4.58 -39.16 7.81
CA ALA A 108 5.09 -38.47 8.98
C ALA A 108 4.01 -37.61 9.66
N LEU A 109 3.24 -36.83 8.89
CA LEU A 109 2.16 -36.00 9.42
C LEU A 109 1.02 -36.84 10.02
N ARG A 110 0.59 -37.92 9.36
CA ARG A 110 -0.45 -38.83 9.91
C ARG A 110 -0.03 -39.40 11.26
N ARG A 111 1.21 -39.89 11.37
CA ARG A 111 1.73 -40.41 12.64
C ARG A 111 1.72 -39.35 13.74
N ARG A 112 2.12 -38.11 13.41
CA ARG A 112 2.11 -36.99 14.35
C ARG A 112 0.69 -36.70 14.85
N PHE A 113 -0.31 -36.70 13.97
CA PHE A 113 -1.70 -36.50 14.37
C PHE A 113 -2.24 -37.67 15.19
N ASP A 114 -1.91 -38.91 14.85
CA ASP A 114 -2.29 -40.10 15.61
C ASP A 114 -1.70 -40.09 17.04
N GLU A 115 -0.46 -39.63 17.19
CA GLU A 115 0.21 -39.49 18.50
C GLU A 115 -0.40 -38.39 19.38
N HIS A 116 -0.91 -37.31 18.77
CA HIS A 116 -1.59 -36.22 19.49
C HIS A 116 -3.07 -36.52 19.77
N ALA A 117 -3.68 -37.49 19.06
CA ALA A 117 -5.06 -37.91 19.24
C ALA A 117 -5.26 -38.99 20.32
N ALA A 118 -4.20 -39.53 20.92
CA ALA A 118 -4.32 -40.54 21.98
C ALA A 118 -4.83 -39.90 23.30
N PRO A 119 -6.00 -40.33 23.84
CA PRO A 119 -6.49 -39.81 25.10
C PRO A 119 -5.59 -40.26 26.25
N SER A 120 -5.05 -39.29 26.99
CA SER A 120 -4.42 -39.50 28.29
C SER A 120 -5.37 -40.27 29.20
N ALA A 121 -4.98 -41.48 29.60
CA ALA A 121 -5.76 -42.35 30.47
C ALA A 121 -5.95 -41.70 31.84
N ALA A 122 -7.12 -41.09 32.05
CA ALA A 122 -7.57 -40.64 33.35
C ALA A 122 -8.07 -41.84 34.17
N GLU A 123 -7.45 -42.06 35.32
CA GLU A 123 -7.85 -43.05 36.32
C GLU A 123 -9.25 -42.73 36.91
N PRO A 124 -10.07 -43.74 37.22
CA PRO A 124 -11.39 -43.53 37.81
C PRO A 124 -11.28 -43.35 39.33
N SER A 125 -11.82 -42.25 39.85
CA SER A 125 -12.05 -42.07 41.30
C SER A 125 -13.54 -42.18 41.66
N PRO A 126 -13.85 -42.68 42.87
CA PRO A 126 -15.07 -43.43 43.11
C PRO A 126 -16.23 -42.63 43.70
N THR A 127 -17.41 -43.23 43.52
CA THR A 127 -18.74 -42.91 44.02
C THR A 127 -18.80 -42.52 45.50
N ARG A 128 -19.56 -41.45 45.82
CA ARG A 128 -20.11 -41.23 47.16
C ARG A 128 -21.53 -40.69 47.08
N GLU A 129 -22.47 -41.47 47.64
CA GLU A 129 -23.89 -41.17 47.77
C GLU A 129 -24.23 -40.21 48.93
N ALA A 130 -25.27 -39.39 48.67
CA ALA A 130 -26.33 -38.85 49.56
C ALA A 130 -25.97 -37.72 50.57
N PRO A 131 -26.93 -36.81 50.96
CA PRO A 131 -28.40 -36.92 50.91
C PRO A 131 -29.19 -35.65 50.44
N ALA A 132 -30.53 -35.77 50.46
CA ALA A 132 -31.54 -34.89 49.85
C ALA A 132 -32.09 -33.72 50.70
N ALA A 133 -32.35 -32.59 50.00
CA ALA A 133 -33.43 -31.55 50.09
C ALA A 133 -33.56 -30.60 51.31
N PRO A 134 -34.34 -29.47 51.25
CA PRO A 134 -34.55 -28.35 50.28
C PRO A 134 -34.46 -26.96 51.03
N PRO A 135 -34.93 -25.75 50.58
CA PRO A 135 -35.49 -25.28 49.30
C PRO A 135 -34.73 -24.09 48.63
N GLU A 136 -35.10 -23.82 47.38
CA GLU A 136 -34.62 -22.72 46.53
C GLU A 136 -34.82 -21.31 47.13
N PRO A 137 -33.88 -20.38 46.89
CA PRO A 137 -34.18 -18.96 46.78
C PRO A 137 -34.19 -18.52 45.31
N SER A 138 -35.39 -18.13 44.86
CA SER A 138 -35.69 -17.15 43.80
C SER A 138 -34.85 -17.19 42.52
N SER A 139 -35.40 -17.83 41.49
CA SER A 139 -34.94 -17.69 40.11
C SER A 139 -34.87 -16.21 39.68
N PRO A 140 -33.78 -15.76 39.01
CA PRO A 140 -33.79 -14.52 38.25
C PRO A 140 -34.79 -14.64 37.08
N PRO A 141 -35.22 -13.51 36.46
CA PRO A 141 -36.15 -13.53 35.33
C PRO A 141 -35.66 -14.49 34.23
N ARG A 142 -36.55 -15.35 33.73
CA ARG A 142 -36.27 -16.43 32.76
C ARG A 142 -35.53 -15.96 31.50
N ASP A 143 -35.65 -14.68 31.15
CA ASP A 143 -35.00 -14.08 29.98
C ASP A 143 -33.49 -13.88 30.19
N ALA A 144 -33.04 -13.61 31.42
CA ALA A 144 -31.61 -13.44 31.73
C ALA A 144 -30.86 -14.79 31.71
N ALA A 145 -31.49 -15.84 32.25
CA ALA A 145 -30.95 -17.20 32.17
C ALA A 145 -30.88 -17.72 30.72
N SER A 146 -31.73 -17.22 29.83
CA SER A 146 -31.67 -17.52 28.40
C SER A 146 -30.57 -16.76 27.67
N LEU A 147 -30.27 -15.52 28.07
CA LEU A 147 -29.20 -14.72 27.47
C LEU A 147 -27.82 -15.29 27.80
N ASP A 148 -27.54 -15.53 29.09
CA ASP A 148 -26.25 -16.06 29.53
C ASP A 148 -25.96 -17.43 28.90
N ALA A 149 -26.98 -18.27 28.75
CA ALA A 149 -26.86 -19.57 28.08
C ALA A 149 -26.51 -19.43 26.58
N LEU A 150 -27.11 -18.46 25.87
CA LEU A 150 -26.79 -18.21 24.46
C LEU A 150 -25.37 -17.66 24.29
N LEU A 151 -24.93 -16.78 25.18
CA LEU A 151 -23.56 -16.25 25.16
C LEU A 151 -22.52 -17.34 25.45
N HIS A 152 -22.76 -18.21 26.44
CA HIS A 152 -21.89 -19.37 26.69
C HIS A 152 -21.88 -20.36 25.53
N ALA A 153 -23.02 -20.60 24.89
CA ALA A 153 -23.07 -21.46 23.70
C ALA A 153 -22.25 -20.87 22.55
N ALA A 154 -22.38 -19.56 22.30
CA ALA A 154 -21.58 -18.87 21.30
C ALA A 154 -20.08 -18.98 21.57
N GLU A 155 -19.64 -18.80 22.83
CA GLU A 155 -18.23 -18.95 23.22
C GLU A 155 -17.72 -20.36 22.92
N ALA A 156 -18.48 -21.40 23.31
CA ALA A 156 -18.14 -22.78 23.00
C ALA A 156 -18.07 -23.05 21.48
N HIS A 157 -18.95 -22.44 20.69
CA HIS A 157 -18.90 -22.53 19.23
C HIS A 157 -17.68 -21.82 18.64
N LEU A 158 -17.29 -20.65 19.18
CA LEU A 158 -16.07 -19.94 18.76
C LEU A 158 -14.81 -20.75 19.09
N GLU A 159 -14.73 -21.37 20.26
CA GLU A 159 -13.64 -22.28 20.64
C GLU A 159 -13.56 -23.51 19.72
N ALA A 160 -14.71 -23.99 19.25
CA ALA A 160 -14.80 -25.09 18.30
C ALA A 160 -14.68 -24.66 16.82
N TYR A 161 -14.36 -23.38 16.53
CA TYR A 161 -14.30 -22.82 15.18
C TYR A 161 -15.60 -22.97 14.35
N ALA A 162 -16.73 -23.16 15.04
CA ALA A 162 -18.07 -23.30 14.47
C ALA A 162 -18.71 -21.91 14.30
N TYR A 163 -18.24 -21.15 13.33
CA TYR A 163 -18.57 -19.71 13.20
C TYR A 163 -20.02 -19.44 12.83
N ASP A 164 -20.65 -20.31 12.05
CA ASP A 164 -22.05 -20.14 11.67
C ASP A 164 -22.96 -20.37 12.89
N GLU A 165 -22.67 -21.40 13.69
CA GLU A 165 -23.37 -21.70 14.94
C GLU A 165 -23.14 -20.62 16.00
N ALA A 166 -21.91 -20.11 16.11
CA ALA A 166 -21.60 -18.98 16.98
C ALA A 166 -22.40 -17.74 16.57
N ARG A 167 -22.49 -17.45 15.27
CA ARG A 167 -23.28 -16.35 14.73
C ARG A 167 -24.76 -16.50 15.07
N GLU A 168 -25.35 -17.67 14.83
CA GLU A 168 -26.76 -17.93 15.16
C GLU A 168 -27.03 -17.73 16.67
N ALA A 169 -26.16 -18.24 17.54
CA ALA A 169 -26.29 -18.07 18.98
C ALA A 169 -26.18 -16.59 19.41
N LEU A 170 -25.25 -15.83 18.83
CA LEU A 170 -25.06 -14.40 19.11
C LEU A 170 -26.19 -13.54 18.54
N GLU A 171 -26.71 -13.84 17.36
CA GLU A 171 -27.89 -13.17 16.79
C GLU A 171 -29.13 -13.42 17.68
N ALA A 172 -29.31 -14.64 18.16
CA ALA A 172 -30.38 -14.96 19.12
C ALA A 172 -30.21 -14.21 20.44
N ALA A 173 -28.98 -14.14 20.99
CA ALA A 173 -28.66 -13.37 22.19
C ALA A 173 -28.94 -11.87 22.00
N PHE A 174 -28.58 -11.33 20.83
CA PHE A 174 -28.82 -9.95 20.44
C PHE A 174 -30.32 -9.64 20.39
N ASP A 175 -31.13 -10.54 19.83
CA ASP A 175 -32.58 -10.37 19.76
C ASP A 175 -33.27 -10.48 21.12
N VAL A 176 -32.91 -11.47 21.93
CA VAL A 176 -33.45 -11.64 23.29
C VAL A 176 -33.13 -10.42 24.16
N SER A 177 -31.91 -9.89 24.04
CA SER A 177 -31.47 -8.70 24.78
C SER A 177 -31.94 -7.37 24.18
N ARG A 178 -32.60 -7.40 23.01
CA ARG A 178 -33.03 -6.21 22.24
C ARG A 178 -31.87 -5.25 21.94
N GLY A 179 -30.75 -5.81 21.49
CA GLY A 179 -29.56 -5.09 21.09
C GLY A 179 -28.80 -4.46 22.26
N ALA A 180 -28.81 -5.11 23.44
CA ALA A 180 -28.03 -4.65 24.59
C ALA A 180 -26.53 -4.79 24.34
N THR A 181 -25.73 -3.94 24.99
CA THR A 181 -24.27 -3.87 24.80
C THR A 181 -23.57 -5.22 24.94
N ALA A 182 -23.95 -6.01 25.96
CA ALA A 182 -23.34 -7.30 26.26
C ALA A 182 -23.51 -8.36 25.15
N ALA A 183 -24.59 -8.30 24.37
CA ALA A 183 -24.79 -9.18 23.20
C ALA A 183 -24.32 -8.53 21.90
N ALA A 184 -24.37 -7.20 21.82
CA ALA A 184 -23.95 -6.44 20.64
C ALA A 184 -22.44 -6.56 20.38
N ILE A 185 -21.60 -6.39 21.41
CA ILE A 185 -20.13 -6.44 21.25
C ILE A 185 -19.66 -7.77 20.64
N PRO A 186 -19.93 -8.96 21.24
CA PRO A 186 -19.42 -10.21 20.71
C PRO A 186 -19.97 -10.54 19.31
N LEU A 187 -21.23 -10.18 19.03
CA LEU A 187 -21.78 -10.30 17.67
C LEU A 187 -21.03 -9.41 16.68
N LEU A 188 -20.79 -8.15 17.03
CA LEU A 188 -20.08 -7.20 16.16
C LEU A 188 -18.62 -7.61 15.96
N GLU A 189 -17.93 -8.08 16.99
CA GLU A 189 -16.56 -8.60 16.89
C GLU A 189 -16.49 -9.79 15.94
N LEU A 190 -17.39 -10.78 16.08
CA LEU A 190 -17.47 -11.91 15.15
C LEU A 190 -17.69 -11.44 13.71
N LEU A 191 -18.66 -10.55 13.49
CA LEU A 191 -19.00 -10.09 12.14
C LEU A 191 -17.91 -9.22 11.51
N VAL A 192 -17.23 -8.37 12.28
CA VAL A 192 -16.22 -7.41 11.78
C VAL A 192 -14.82 -8.04 11.70
N GLU A 193 -14.37 -8.67 12.76
CA GLU A 193 -12.96 -9.11 12.89
C GLU A 193 -12.75 -10.50 12.29
N LEU A 194 -13.69 -11.42 12.51
CA LEU A 194 -13.54 -12.82 12.09
C LEU A 194 -14.15 -13.06 10.71
N LEU A 195 -15.38 -12.61 10.47
CA LEU A 195 -16.12 -12.91 9.25
C LEU A 195 -15.99 -11.84 8.16
N GLY A 196 -15.69 -10.59 8.53
CA GLY A 196 -15.58 -9.47 7.58
C GLY A 196 -16.88 -9.16 6.82
N VAL A 197 -18.05 -9.44 7.42
CA VAL A 197 -19.38 -9.22 6.81
C VAL A 197 -19.94 -7.85 7.19
N ASP A 198 -19.23 -6.80 6.76
CA ASP A 198 -19.50 -5.40 7.16
C ASP A 198 -20.93 -4.92 6.84
N ALA A 199 -21.55 -5.43 5.77
CA ALA A 199 -22.91 -5.06 5.38
C ALA A 199 -23.95 -5.50 6.42
N ASP A 200 -23.76 -6.68 7.02
CA ASP A 200 -24.66 -7.23 8.04
C ASP A 200 -24.55 -6.40 9.32
N VAL A 201 -23.34 -5.95 9.67
CA VAL A 201 -23.07 -5.05 10.80
C VAL A 201 -23.83 -3.73 10.66
N VAL A 202 -23.76 -3.10 9.48
CA VAL A 202 -24.51 -1.86 9.21
C VAL A 202 -26.02 -2.07 9.35
N ALA A 203 -26.54 -3.24 8.95
CA ALA A 203 -27.96 -3.56 9.07
C ALA A 203 -28.43 -3.74 10.53
N LEU A 204 -27.52 -3.96 11.48
CA LEU A 204 -27.85 -4.06 12.91
C LEU A 204 -28.11 -2.70 13.57
N GLU A 205 -27.68 -1.58 12.98
CA GLU A 205 -27.78 -0.26 13.59
C GLU A 205 -29.17 0.08 14.15
N PRO A 206 -30.29 -0.09 13.39
CA PRO A 206 -31.61 0.28 13.88
C PRO A 206 -32.11 -0.59 15.05
N ARG A 207 -31.46 -1.74 15.27
CA ARG A 207 -31.80 -2.72 16.31
C ARG A 207 -30.96 -2.55 17.58
N LEU A 208 -29.92 -1.72 17.54
CA LEU A 208 -29.11 -1.43 18.72
C LEU A 208 -29.93 -0.71 19.79
N SER A 209 -29.74 -1.11 21.04
CA SER A 209 -30.26 -0.35 22.17
C SER A 209 -29.57 1.02 22.26
N ARG A 210 -30.23 1.98 22.91
CA ARG A 210 -29.68 3.33 23.09
C ARG A 210 -28.37 3.34 23.88
N ASP A 211 -28.18 2.39 24.78
CA ASP A 211 -26.97 2.28 25.60
C ASP A 211 -25.84 1.61 24.82
N ALA A 212 -26.15 0.58 24.02
CA ALA A 212 -25.18 -0.02 23.11
C ALA A 212 -24.68 0.99 22.07
N ALA A 213 -25.58 1.79 21.48
CA ALA A 213 -25.21 2.83 20.52
C ALA A 213 -24.33 3.96 21.11
N LYS A 214 -24.24 4.07 22.44
CA LYS A 214 -23.34 5.01 23.13
C LYS A 214 -22.05 4.36 23.62
N SER A 215 -21.92 3.04 23.53
CA SER A 215 -20.71 2.33 23.93
C SER A 215 -19.58 2.68 22.96
N PRO A 216 -18.41 3.13 23.43
CA PRO A 216 -17.26 3.41 22.57
C PRO A 216 -16.80 2.18 21.78
N GLU A 217 -16.94 0.99 22.36
CA GLU A 217 -16.54 -0.27 21.74
C GLU A 217 -17.45 -0.65 20.56
N VAL A 218 -18.77 -0.56 20.77
CA VAL A 218 -19.76 -0.70 19.69
C VAL A 218 -19.52 0.36 18.62
N GLY A 219 -19.28 1.62 19.03
CA GLY A 219 -18.96 2.71 18.11
C GLY A 219 -17.72 2.43 17.27
N GLY A 220 -16.66 1.88 17.86
CA GLY A 220 -15.45 1.49 17.17
C GLY A 220 -15.67 0.41 16.10
N LEU A 221 -16.41 -0.66 16.44
CA LEU A 221 -16.73 -1.75 15.52
C LEU A 221 -17.66 -1.28 14.39
N MET A 222 -18.69 -0.49 14.71
CA MET A 222 -19.59 0.10 13.71
C MET A 222 -18.84 1.06 12.78
N ALA A 223 -17.91 1.86 13.31
CA ALA A 223 -17.07 2.75 12.51
C ALA A 223 -16.18 1.96 11.53
N LEU A 224 -15.61 0.85 11.97
CA LEU A 224 -14.76 0.02 11.10
C LEU A 224 -15.57 -0.63 9.98
N ALA A 225 -16.73 -1.21 10.31
CA ALA A 225 -17.61 -1.80 9.31
C ALA A 225 -18.10 -0.77 8.28
N THR A 226 -18.55 0.41 8.73
CA THR A 226 -19.00 1.49 7.82
C THR A 226 -17.86 2.03 6.96
N ALA A 227 -16.65 2.17 7.51
CA ALA A 227 -15.46 2.55 6.75
C ALA A 227 -15.12 1.51 5.68
N ARG A 228 -15.14 0.22 6.02
CA ARG A 228 -14.95 -0.88 5.07
C ARG A 228 -16.12 -1.00 4.08
N ALA A 229 -17.33 -0.58 4.40
CA ALA A 229 -18.43 -0.46 3.44
C ALA A 229 -18.27 0.76 2.50
N GLY A 230 -17.40 1.70 2.87
CA GLY A 230 -17.07 2.89 2.07
C GLY A 230 -17.98 4.09 2.32
N ASP A 231 -18.70 4.10 3.46
CA ASP A 231 -19.44 5.26 3.96
C ASP A 231 -18.60 6.04 4.98
N ALA A 232 -17.85 7.01 4.47
CA ALA A 232 -16.92 7.80 5.28
C ALA A 232 -17.63 8.69 6.31
N ALA A 233 -18.79 9.25 5.93
CA ALA A 233 -19.53 10.16 6.81
C ALA A 233 -20.07 9.41 8.03
N GLU A 234 -20.55 8.18 7.81
CA GLU A 234 -21.08 7.34 8.88
C GLU A 234 -19.99 6.76 9.76
N ALA A 235 -18.85 6.36 9.18
CA ALA A 235 -17.68 5.96 9.96
C ALA A 235 -17.20 7.08 10.90
N GLU A 236 -17.12 8.31 10.40
CA GLU A 236 -16.77 9.47 11.22
C GLU A 236 -17.82 9.78 12.30
N ARG A 237 -19.11 9.53 12.03
CA ARG A 237 -20.16 9.67 13.04
C ARG A 237 -19.96 8.70 14.19
N TRP A 238 -19.68 7.44 13.89
CA TRP A 238 -19.47 6.38 14.88
C TRP A 238 -18.17 6.53 15.67
N LEU A 239 -17.13 7.11 15.06
CA LEU A 239 -15.88 7.44 15.76
C LEU A 239 -16.01 8.53 16.83
N ARG A 240 -17.10 9.31 16.85
CA ARG A 240 -17.25 10.39 17.83
C ARG A 240 -17.38 9.82 19.24
N GLY A 241 -16.37 10.10 20.08
CA GLY A 241 -16.31 9.60 21.46
C GLY A 241 -15.63 8.24 21.60
N VAL A 242 -15.00 7.73 20.54
CA VAL A 242 -14.07 6.60 20.61
C VAL A 242 -12.67 7.15 20.86
N ASP A 243 -12.14 6.88 22.06
CA ASP A 243 -10.80 7.34 22.48
C ASP A 243 -9.70 6.29 22.25
N ASP A 244 -10.03 5.15 21.62
CA ASP A 244 -9.06 4.12 21.28
C ASP A 244 -8.33 4.45 19.97
N ASP A 245 -7.06 4.84 20.08
CA ASP A 245 -6.23 5.19 18.94
C ASP A 245 -5.96 4.00 18.00
N ILE A 246 -5.92 2.75 18.51
CA ILE A 246 -5.74 1.56 17.68
C ILE A 246 -6.93 1.41 16.74
N ARG A 247 -8.14 1.41 17.29
CA ARG A 247 -9.37 1.33 16.48
C ARG A 247 -9.47 2.49 15.50
N ARG A 248 -9.13 3.72 15.90
CA ARG A 248 -9.15 4.88 15.01
C ARG A 248 -8.16 4.73 13.84
N VAL A 249 -6.97 4.18 14.09
CA VAL A 249 -5.99 3.85 13.05
C VAL A 249 -6.59 2.87 12.04
N GLU A 250 -7.23 1.79 12.49
CA GLU A 250 -7.84 0.78 11.60
C GLU A 250 -8.97 1.37 10.76
N VAL A 251 -9.85 2.17 11.36
CA VAL A 251 -10.95 2.84 10.66
C VAL A 251 -10.41 3.76 9.57
N HIS A 252 -9.43 4.63 9.89
CA HIS A 252 -8.85 5.52 8.90
C HIS A 252 -8.03 4.78 7.84
N ALA A 253 -7.39 3.66 8.18
CA ALA A 253 -6.74 2.81 7.19
C ALA A 253 -7.75 2.21 6.21
N ALA A 254 -8.90 1.71 6.69
CA ALA A 254 -9.99 1.21 5.85
C ALA A 254 -10.58 2.30 4.95
N LEU A 255 -10.76 3.53 5.46
CA LEU A 255 -11.19 4.68 4.66
C LEU A 255 -10.19 5.02 3.55
N ALA A 256 -8.89 4.98 3.85
CA ALA A 256 -7.85 5.19 2.85
C ALA A 256 -7.92 4.14 1.73
N ASP A 257 -8.11 2.86 2.08
CA ASP A 257 -8.23 1.77 1.11
C ASP A 257 -9.46 1.91 0.21
N ARG A 258 -10.59 2.33 0.77
CA ARG A 258 -11.79 2.61 -0.01
C ARG A 258 -11.64 3.82 -0.91
N ALA A 259 -10.99 4.88 -0.43
CA ALA A 259 -10.67 6.04 -1.25
C ALA A 259 -9.76 5.65 -2.43
N LEU A 260 -8.72 4.85 -2.18
CA LEU A 260 -7.82 4.32 -3.22
C LEU A 260 -8.56 3.47 -4.25
N THR A 261 -9.48 2.61 -3.82
CA THR A 261 -10.31 1.79 -4.71
C THR A 261 -11.19 2.66 -5.62
N LYS A 262 -11.76 3.75 -5.08
CA LYS A 262 -12.55 4.73 -5.83
C LYS A 262 -11.70 5.68 -6.70
N GLY A 263 -10.38 5.68 -6.51
CA GLY A 263 -9.46 6.60 -7.19
C GLY A 263 -9.41 8.01 -6.60
N ASP A 264 -9.91 8.20 -5.38
CA ASP A 264 -9.86 9.48 -4.67
C ASP A 264 -8.55 9.60 -3.86
N LEU A 265 -7.51 10.12 -4.50
CA LEU A 265 -6.19 10.31 -3.89
C LEU A 265 -6.20 11.35 -2.76
N ALA A 266 -7.07 12.35 -2.83
CA ALA A 266 -7.15 13.42 -1.83
C ALA A 266 -7.74 12.88 -0.52
N ALA A 267 -8.81 12.10 -0.60
CA ALA A 267 -9.39 11.42 0.56
C ALA A 267 -8.41 10.39 1.15
N ALA A 268 -7.74 9.60 0.31
CA ALA A 268 -6.74 8.64 0.78
C ALA A 268 -5.57 9.31 1.52
N THR A 269 -5.08 10.44 1.00
CA THR A 269 -4.01 11.23 1.64
C THR A 269 -4.45 11.83 2.96
N THR A 270 -5.69 12.34 3.03
CA THR A 270 -6.27 12.86 4.28
C THR A 270 -6.33 11.77 5.35
N ALA A 271 -6.84 10.59 5.01
CA ALA A 271 -6.92 9.45 5.92
C ALA A 271 -5.52 8.97 6.36
N LEU A 272 -4.56 8.88 5.44
CA LEU A 272 -3.17 8.56 5.75
C LEU A 272 -2.54 9.55 6.75
N ASN A 273 -2.80 10.85 6.61
CA ASN A 273 -2.28 11.85 7.53
C ASN A 273 -2.83 11.65 8.94
N VAL A 274 -4.08 11.22 9.08
CA VAL A 274 -4.66 10.87 10.39
C VAL A 274 -4.00 9.61 10.94
N VAL A 275 -3.87 8.53 10.15
CA VAL A 275 -3.18 7.30 10.58
C VAL A 275 -1.76 7.62 11.06
N ARG A 276 -1.00 8.41 10.31
CA ARG A 276 0.38 8.80 10.67
C ARG A 276 0.43 9.66 11.94
N ALA A 277 -0.59 10.50 12.18
CA ALA A 277 -0.65 11.32 13.39
C ALA A 277 -0.94 10.50 14.64
N LEU A 278 -1.73 9.42 14.51
CA LEU A 278 -2.07 8.51 15.60
C LEU A 278 -0.94 7.51 15.88
N ASP A 279 -0.46 6.84 14.83
CA ASP A 279 0.64 5.87 14.93
C ASP A 279 1.55 5.95 13.68
N PRO A 280 2.68 6.68 13.77
CA PRO A 280 3.67 6.76 12.70
C PRO A 280 4.32 5.42 12.36
N ALA A 281 4.35 4.46 13.29
CA ALA A 281 4.98 3.16 13.11
C ALA A 281 4.02 2.08 12.59
N SER A 282 2.75 2.42 12.39
CA SER A 282 1.73 1.50 11.92
C SER A 282 2.10 0.88 10.56
N PRO A 283 1.95 -0.44 10.38
CA PRO A 283 2.18 -1.09 9.08
C PRO A 283 1.26 -0.55 7.97
N HIS A 284 0.12 0.05 8.33
CA HIS A 284 -0.79 0.67 7.36
C HIS A 284 -0.18 1.90 6.67
N VAL A 285 0.69 2.66 7.36
CA VAL A 285 1.31 3.89 6.80
C VAL A 285 2.08 3.56 5.53
N LEU A 286 3.04 2.63 5.62
CA LEU A 286 3.90 2.24 4.49
C LEU A 286 3.08 1.65 3.33
N ARG A 287 2.07 0.85 3.66
CA ARG A 287 1.19 0.22 2.66
C ARG A 287 0.37 1.25 1.89
N ILE A 288 -0.26 2.20 2.59
CA ILE A 288 -1.09 3.26 2.00
C ILE A 288 -0.23 4.25 1.22
N GLU A 289 0.92 4.67 1.75
CA GLU A 289 1.88 5.54 1.04
C GLU A 289 2.31 4.94 -0.30
N ARG A 290 2.66 3.65 -0.29
CA ARG A 290 3.03 2.94 -1.51
C ARG A 290 1.87 2.90 -2.51
N ALA A 291 0.65 2.62 -2.05
CA ALA A 291 -0.52 2.56 -2.92
C ALA A 291 -0.85 3.93 -3.56
N ILE A 292 -0.74 5.03 -2.79
CA ILE A 292 -0.88 6.41 -3.30
C ILE A 292 0.19 6.68 -4.36
N ALA A 293 1.47 6.44 -4.04
CA ALA A 293 2.58 6.69 -4.96
C ALA A 293 2.47 5.86 -6.26
N GLU A 294 2.05 4.60 -6.16
CA GLU A 294 1.81 3.75 -7.33
C GLU A 294 0.67 4.29 -8.19
N ARG A 295 -0.42 4.77 -7.59
CA ARG A 295 -1.56 5.33 -8.31
C ARG A 295 -1.20 6.65 -8.99
N GLU A 296 -0.52 7.55 -8.29
CA GLU A 296 0.02 8.78 -8.87
C GLU A 296 0.96 8.49 -10.04
N GLN A 297 1.85 7.50 -9.90
CA GLN A 297 2.73 7.09 -10.99
C GLN A 297 1.95 6.56 -12.20
N ARG A 298 0.86 5.81 -12.00
CA ARG A 298 0.01 5.32 -13.10
C ARG A 298 -0.70 6.48 -13.82
N GLU A 299 -1.16 7.49 -13.11
CA GLU A 299 -1.76 8.69 -13.70
C GLU A 299 -0.73 9.57 -14.43
N ARG A 300 0.46 9.70 -13.86
CA ARG A 300 1.54 10.52 -14.39
C ARG A 300 2.25 9.91 -15.60
N ALA A 301 2.47 8.59 -15.59
CA ALA A 301 3.22 7.87 -16.63
C ALA A 301 2.82 8.17 -18.09
N PRO A 302 1.52 8.18 -18.47
CA PRO A 302 1.15 8.49 -19.86
C PRO A 302 1.50 9.92 -20.25
N LEU A 303 1.39 10.89 -19.33
CA LEU A 303 1.75 12.29 -19.60
C LEU A 303 3.27 12.46 -19.70
N GLU A 304 4.04 11.75 -18.87
CA GLU A 304 5.51 11.72 -18.99
C GLU A 304 5.97 11.07 -20.29
N ALA A 305 5.27 10.04 -20.77
CA ALA A 305 5.53 9.41 -22.06
C ALA A 305 5.23 10.37 -23.23
N GLN A 306 4.07 11.04 -23.21
CA GLN A 306 3.72 12.08 -24.18
C GLN A 306 4.76 13.21 -24.19
N LEU A 307 5.20 13.66 -23.02
CA LEU A 307 6.24 14.69 -22.91
C LEU A 307 7.55 14.27 -23.58
N ALA A 308 7.91 12.98 -23.52
CA ALA A 308 9.10 12.47 -24.17
C ALA A 308 8.99 12.43 -25.71
N GLU A 309 7.79 12.39 -26.27
CA GLU A 309 7.53 12.41 -27.72
C GLU A 309 7.58 13.83 -28.32
N LEU A 310 7.37 14.86 -27.48
CA LEU A 310 7.33 16.27 -27.87
C LEU A 310 8.72 16.92 -28.07
N ASP A 311 9.76 16.15 -28.37
CA ASP A 311 11.12 16.71 -28.50
C ASP A 311 11.27 17.69 -29.67
N HIS A 312 10.34 17.65 -30.62
CA HIS A 312 10.30 18.52 -31.81
C HIS A 312 9.41 19.78 -31.65
N ASP A 313 8.65 19.89 -30.56
CA ASP A 313 7.79 21.04 -30.26
C ASP A 313 8.08 21.57 -28.84
N PRO A 314 9.02 22.52 -28.69
CA PRO A 314 9.45 23.01 -27.38
C PRO A 314 8.35 23.76 -26.63
N ASP A 315 7.43 24.41 -27.33
CA ASP A 315 6.33 25.16 -26.72
C ASP A 315 5.28 24.22 -26.13
N GLN A 316 4.92 23.17 -26.87
CA GLN A 316 4.01 22.14 -26.36
C GLN A 316 4.67 21.34 -25.22
N ALA A 317 5.95 21.00 -25.35
CA ALA A 317 6.71 20.33 -24.29
C ALA A 317 6.75 21.15 -23.00
N ARG A 318 6.98 22.47 -23.08
CA ARG A 318 6.96 23.37 -21.91
C ARG A 318 5.61 23.37 -21.22
N ARG A 319 4.51 23.60 -21.97
CA ARG A 319 3.15 23.63 -21.41
C ARG A 319 2.80 22.32 -20.70
N LEU A 320 3.09 21.18 -21.33
CA LEU A 320 2.79 19.88 -20.72
C LEU A 320 3.67 19.63 -19.49
N ALA A 321 4.95 19.97 -19.53
CA ALA A 321 5.83 19.82 -18.36
C ALA A 321 5.39 20.70 -17.18
N GLU A 322 4.96 21.95 -17.43
CA GLU A 322 4.39 22.83 -16.41
C GLU A 322 3.10 22.26 -15.80
N GLN A 323 2.19 21.71 -16.63
CA GLN A 323 0.99 21.03 -16.15
C GLN A 323 1.33 19.83 -15.27
N ILE A 324 2.30 19.00 -15.68
CA ILE A 324 2.74 17.85 -14.90
C ILE A 324 3.34 18.30 -13.56
N VAL A 325 4.19 19.34 -13.53
CA VAL A 325 4.79 19.84 -12.27
C VAL A 325 3.75 20.48 -11.35
N ALA A 326 2.76 21.18 -11.91
CA ALA A 326 1.69 21.79 -11.12
C ALA A 326 0.86 20.74 -10.37
N ARG A 327 0.63 19.57 -11.00
CA ARG A 327 -0.13 18.46 -10.39
C ARG A 327 0.75 17.49 -9.58
N TRP A 328 1.94 17.19 -10.07
CA TRP A 328 2.92 16.32 -9.42
C TRP A 328 4.28 17.02 -9.35
N PRO A 329 4.52 17.80 -8.29
CA PRO A 329 5.76 18.55 -8.13
C PRO A 329 6.98 17.65 -8.32
N ASP A 330 6.96 16.41 -7.81
CA ASP A 330 8.11 15.51 -7.82
C ASP A 330 8.35 14.75 -9.13
N SER A 331 7.67 15.11 -10.22
CA SER A 331 8.01 14.59 -11.55
C SER A 331 9.42 15.00 -11.96
N GLY A 332 10.36 14.06 -11.83
CA GLY A 332 11.73 14.26 -12.28
C GLY A 332 11.83 14.45 -13.80
N VAL A 333 10.94 13.83 -14.58
CA VAL A 333 10.93 13.95 -16.05
C VAL A 333 10.53 15.36 -16.48
N ALA A 334 9.43 15.88 -15.94
CA ALA A 334 8.94 17.21 -16.28
C ALA A 334 9.92 18.30 -15.83
N ARG A 335 10.44 18.22 -14.59
CA ARG A 335 11.46 19.16 -14.09
C ARG A 335 12.72 19.18 -14.94
N ARG A 336 13.23 18.02 -15.38
CA ARG A 336 14.41 17.96 -16.27
C ARG A 336 14.13 18.55 -17.65
N THR A 337 12.92 18.33 -18.17
CA THR A 337 12.51 18.88 -19.47
C THR A 337 12.45 20.40 -19.43
N LEU A 338 11.85 20.99 -18.40
CA LEU A 338 11.83 22.45 -18.22
C LEU A 338 13.23 23.04 -18.13
N ARG A 339 14.12 22.45 -17.32
CA ARG A 339 15.52 22.89 -17.23
C ARG A 339 16.22 22.85 -18.58
N ARG A 340 16.06 21.77 -19.34
CA ARG A 340 16.63 21.65 -20.69
C ARG A 340 16.11 22.75 -21.63
N LEU A 341 14.80 23.01 -21.61
CA LEU A 341 14.19 24.06 -22.44
C LEU A 341 14.66 25.46 -22.04
N ASP A 342 14.81 25.72 -20.74
CA ASP A 342 15.37 26.99 -20.23
C ASP A 342 16.84 27.16 -20.61
N ASP A 343 17.62 26.07 -20.57
CA ASP A 343 19.02 26.07 -20.99
C ASP A 343 19.16 26.29 -22.51
N GLN A 344 18.31 25.65 -23.32
CA GLN A 344 18.29 25.86 -24.77
C GLN A 344 17.88 27.29 -25.14
N ALA A 345 16.77 27.79 -24.58
CA ALA A 345 16.32 29.15 -24.84
C ALA A 345 17.36 30.20 -24.44
N ARG A 346 18.11 29.95 -23.36
CA ARG A 346 19.23 30.80 -22.95
C ARG A 346 20.38 30.74 -23.95
N ALA A 347 20.74 29.55 -24.44
CA ALA A 347 21.79 29.38 -25.44
C ALA A 347 21.44 30.05 -26.78
N ASP A 348 20.20 29.88 -27.25
CA ASP A 348 19.70 30.50 -28.49
C ASP A 348 19.70 32.03 -28.38
N ARG A 349 19.26 32.56 -27.23
CA ARG A 349 19.29 34.00 -26.96
C ARG A 349 20.72 34.54 -26.88
N LEU A 350 21.65 33.81 -26.27
CA LEU A 350 23.06 34.18 -26.25
C LEU A 350 23.64 34.22 -27.66
N ALA A 351 23.38 33.20 -28.47
CA ALA A 351 23.83 33.15 -29.86
C ALA A 351 23.26 34.30 -30.71
N ALA A 352 21.97 34.62 -30.55
CA ALA A 352 21.33 35.74 -31.24
C ALA A 352 21.92 37.10 -30.84
N LEU A 353 22.21 37.31 -29.55
CA LEU A 353 22.87 38.53 -29.07
C LEU A 353 24.29 38.67 -29.62
N LEU A 354 25.05 37.57 -29.66
CA LEU A 354 26.40 37.57 -30.21
C LEU A 354 26.40 37.85 -31.72
N GLN A 355 25.49 37.22 -32.47
CA GLN A 355 25.33 37.51 -33.90
C GLN A 355 24.92 38.97 -34.12
N SER A 356 23.96 39.50 -33.34
CA SER A 356 23.55 40.90 -33.46
C SER A 356 24.66 41.88 -33.07
N ALA A 357 25.55 41.52 -32.15
CA ALA A 357 26.73 42.30 -31.82
C ALA A 357 27.73 42.31 -32.98
N ASP A 358 28.03 41.14 -33.55
CA ASP A 358 28.90 41.01 -34.71
C ASP A 358 28.38 41.83 -35.91
N ASP A 359 27.08 41.77 -36.18
CA ASP A 359 26.44 42.53 -37.27
C ASP A 359 26.54 44.05 -37.01
N ALA A 360 26.26 44.50 -35.78
CA ALA A 360 26.39 45.91 -35.41
C ALA A 360 27.84 46.43 -35.48
N GLU A 361 28.83 45.61 -35.13
CA GLU A 361 30.26 45.96 -35.29
C GLU A 361 30.63 46.13 -36.77
N ARG A 362 30.15 45.25 -37.66
CA ARG A 362 30.40 45.36 -39.10
C ARG A 362 29.77 46.60 -39.72
N ASP A 363 28.61 47.01 -39.20
CA ASP A 363 27.91 48.22 -39.64
C ASP A 363 28.47 49.51 -39.01
N GLY A 364 29.47 49.41 -38.11
CA GLY A 364 30.05 50.54 -37.39
C GLY A 364 29.16 51.10 -36.27
N ALA A 365 28.06 50.43 -35.93
CA ALA A 365 27.15 50.82 -34.86
C ALA A 365 27.68 50.34 -33.49
N LEU A 366 28.79 50.92 -33.04
CA LEU A 366 29.54 50.46 -31.86
C LEU A 366 28.74 50.49 -30.55
N ASP A 367 27.93 51.53 -30.31
CA ASP A 367 27.07 51.60 -29.12
C ASP A 367 26.10 50.41 -29.04
N ARG A 368 25.46 50.07 -30.18
CA ARG A 368 24.54 48.94 -30.27
C ARG A 368 25.27 47.61 -30.05
N ALA A 369 26.47 47.45 -30.60
CA ALA A 369 27.29 46.27 -30.36
C ALA A 369 27.63 46.10 -28.88
N LEU A 370 28.01 47.19 -28.21
CA LEU A 370 28.31 47.20 -26.77
C LEU A 370 27.09 46.78 -25.94
N GLU A 371 25.90 47.30 -26.24
CA GLU A 371 24.65 46.92 -25.58
C GLU A 371 24.36 45.42 -25.73
N GLN A 372 24.47 44.87 -26.94
CA GLN A 372 24.24 43.45 -27.20
C GLN A 372 25.25 42.56 -26.46
N LEU A 373 26.54 42.93 -26.43
CA LEU A 373 27.57 42.18 -25.69
C LEU A 373 27.35 42.23 -24.16
N CYS A 374 26.93 43.37 -23.61
CA CYS A 374 26.58 43.47 -22.19
C CYS A 374 25.38 42.58 -21.84
N ALA A 375 24.37 42.53 -22.72
CA ALA A 375 23.23 41.62 -22.56
C ALA A 375 23.67 40.15 -22.65
N ALA A 376 24.53 39.80 -23.61
CA ALA A 376 25.10 38.45 -23.77
C ALA A 376 25.86 38.01 -22.51
N ARG A 377 26.71 38.89 -21.97
CA ARG A 377 27.47 38.67 -20.72
C ARG A 377 26.55 38.31 -19.55
N SER A 378 25.41 38.98 -19.42
CA SER A 378 24.45 38.72 -18.32
C SER A 378 23.83 37.31 -18.37
N LEU A 379 23.77 36.70 -19.55
CA LEU A 379 23.23 35.35 -19.77
C LEU A 379 24.31 34.25 -19.72
N CYS A 380 25.59 34.62 -19.81
CA CYS A 380 26.70 33.67 -19.83
C CYS A 380 26.99 33.11 -18.43
N LYS A 381 26.95 31.78 -18.32
CA LYS A 381 27.25 31.05 -17.08
C LYS A 381 28.68 30.50 -17.04
N ASP A 382 29.29 30.25 -18.18
CA ASP A 382 30.65 29.74 -18.25
C ASP A 382 31.66 30.87 -17.93
N PRO A 383 32.56 30.70 -16.95
CA PRO A 383 33.54 31.71 -16.59
C PRO A 383 34.50 32.08 -17.75
N THR A 384 34.89 31.09 -18.56
CA THR A 384 35.84 31.29 -19.67
C THR A 384 35.22 32.12 -20.77
N ASP A 385 33.98 31.79 -21.16
CA ASP A 385 33.23 32.56 -22.16
C ASP A 385 32.92 33.96 -21.63
N ARG A 386 32.65 34.10 -20.33
CA ARG A 386 32.41 35.39 -19.69
C ARG A 386 33.66 36.28 -19.72
N ASP A 387 34.84 35.75 -19.44
CA ASP A 387 36.10 36.48 -19.53
C ASP A 387 36.40 36.92 -20.99
N ALA A 388 36.05 36.09 -21.96
CA ALA A 388 36.15 36.45 -23.37
C ALA A 388 35.21 37.61 -23.74
N LEU A 389 33.96 37.58 -23.26
CA LEU A 389 33.00 38.68 -23.43
C LEU A 389 33.45 39.96 -22.74
N ASP A 390 34.01 39.87 -21.54
CA ASP A 390 34.49 41.03 -20.78
C ASP A 390 35.61 41.76 -21.53
N ARG A 391 36.61 41.02 -22.04
CA ARG A 391 37.66 41.60 -22.88
C ARG A 391 37.11 42.27 -24.14
N ARG A 392 36.10 41.65 -24.75
CA ARG A 392 35.49 42.17 -25.97
C ARG A 392 34.69 43.45 -25.71
N VAL A 393 33.94 43.50 -24.60
CA VAL A 393 33.25 44.69 -24.10
C VAL A 393 34.23 45.84 -23.83
N ASP A 394 35.35 45.57 -23.15
CA ASP A 394 36.34 46.59 -22.83
C ASP A 394 37.05 47.14 -24.08
N ALA A 395 37.37 46.28 -25.05
CA ALA A 395 37.92 46.70 -26.32
C ALA A 395 36.96 47.61 -27.11
N LEU A 396 35.66 47.33 -27.06
CA LEU A 396 34.64 48.12 -27.76
C LEU A 396 34.41 49.48 -27.10
N ARG A 397 34.48 49.55 -25.76
CA ARG A 397 34.48 50.82 -25.02
C ARG A 397 35.67 51.69 -25.37
N ALA A 398 36.88 51.13 -25.40
CA ALA A 398 38.07 51.88 -25.77
C ALA A 398 37.95 52.49 -27.18
N ARG A 399 37.38 51.76 -28.14
CA ARG A 399 37.13 52.28 -29.50
C ARG A 399 36.11 53.42 -29.53
N LEU A 400 35.03 53.32 -28.74
CA LEU A 400 34.04 54.39 -28.62
C LEU A 400 34.66 55.67 -28.02
N ASP A 401 35.50 55.51 -26.99
CA ASP A 401 36.22 56.63 -26.38
C ASP A 401 37.18 57.29 -27.40
N GLU A 402 37.91 56.49 -28.20
CA GLU A 402 38.79 56.98 -29.27
C GLU A 402 38.02 57.73 -30.38
N GLU A 403 36.84 57.24 -30.79
CA GLU A 403 35.98 57.91 -31.78
C GLU A 403 35.42 59.23 -31.24
N ALA A 404 35.02 59.27 -29.96
CA ALA A 404 34.55 60.48 -29.30
C ALA A 404 35.66 61.54 -29.17
N ASP A 405 36.87 61.12 -28.76
CA ASP A 405 38.04 62.00 -28.68
C ASP A 405 38.42 62.55 -30.05
N THR A 406 38.42 61.70 -31.09
CA THR A 406 38.72 62.12 -32.47
C THR A 406 37.67 63.11 -32.99
N ALA A 407 36.38 62.86 -32.72
CA ALA A 407 35.30 63.78 -33.08
C ALA A 407 35.42 65.13 -32.36
N ALA A 408 35.80 65.13 -31.07
CA ALA A 408 36.02 66.35 -30.30
C ALA A 408 37.21 67.18 -30.84
N VAL A 409 38.33 66.52 -31.18
CA VAL A 409 39.49 67.19 -31.80
C VAL A 409 39.14 67.79 -33.15
N ASN A 410 38.45 67.04 -34.01
CA ASN A 410 38.02 67.51 -35.34
C ASN A 410 37.03 68.70 -35.23
N ALA A 411 36.10 68.65 -34.28
CA ALA A 411 35.20 69.78 -34.02
C ALA A 411 35.96 71.03 -33.54
N ALA A 412 36.98 70.86 -32.70
CA ALA A 412 37.82 71.95 -32.21
C ALA A 412 38.76 72.54 -33.28
N THR A 413 39.14 71.78 -34.31
CA THR A 413 39.95 72.27 -35.44
C THR A 413 39.13 72.90 -36.57
N ALA A 414 37.83 72.64 -36.62
CA ALA A 414 36.91 73.21 -37.61
C ALA A 414 36.26 74.54 -37.18
N ALA A 415 36.30 74.85 -35.89
CA ALA A 415 35.87 76.13 -35.29
C ALA A 415 37.02 77.14 -35.30
#